data_AF-A0A0C2F8B7-F1
#
_entry.id   AF-A0A0C2F8B7-F1
#
_cell.length_a   1.000
_cell.length_b   1.000
_cell.length_c   1.000
_cell.angle_alpha   90.00
_cell.angle_beta   90.00
_cell.angle_gamma   90.00
#
_symmetry.space_group_name_H-M   'P 1'
#
loop_
_entity.id
_entity.type
_entity.pdbx_description
1 polymer ?
#
loop_
_entity_poly.entity_id
_entity_poly.type
_entity_poly.pdbx_seq_one_letter_code
_entity_poly.pdbx_strand_id
1 'polypeptide(L)'
;MLSRYAIDVKNANTIVFVRRYVGVTYFVEQGVLRPQKQWAGPQVAAPVLLPLLVTNVNVDGGVSLRDIPVSEAYPKHSKVFAMLPSWEGFGYPALVDMVDPEGRVRLTVSIWPSVDLSTVHNDYDALSLQWMNSFDAGRKIGVDGRLLSRITGTVFLIIERNTSGEEASRTQEKINIGLSLKLSKRNQEVADYTRRLENGYWQYSMLCVQLLNSYRNKMLQTSTRIEVRASRDHFVVRSG
;
A
#
# COMPACT_ATOMS: atom_id res chain seq x y z
N MET A 1 8.86 -14.18 18.48
CA MET A 1 9.54 -15.23 17.69
C MET A 1 8.83 -16.57 17.79
N LEU A 2 8.47 -17.04 18.99
CA LEU A 2 7.76 -18.31 19.19
C LEU A 2 6.49 -18.48 18.33
N SER A 3 5.58 -17.49 18.32
CA SER A 3 4.30 -17.58 17.59
C SER A 3 4.42 -17.57 16.06
N ARG A 4 5.50 -17.03 15.51
CA ARG A 4 5.69 -16.89 14.06
C ARG A 4 6.71 -17.88 13.49
N TYR A 5 7.73 -18.23 14.27
CA TYR A 5 8.89 -19.00 13.81
C TYR A 5 9.16 -20.25 14.67
N ALA A 6 8.40 -20.48 15.75
CA ALA A 6 8.64 -21.58 16.69
C ALA A 6 10.05 -21.61 17.31
N ILE A 7 10.73 -20.47 17.37
CA ILE A 7 12.05 -20.32 18.00
C ILE A 7 11.85 -19.85 19.44
N ASP A 8 12.28 -20.68 20.39
CA ASP A 8 12.33 -20.36 21.82
C ASP A 8 13.78 -20.03 22.23
N VAL A 9 13.99 -18.78 22.68
CA VAL A 9 15.31 -18.28 23.09
C VAL A 9 15.52 -18.44 24.60
N LYS A 10 14.52 -18.96 25.33
CA LYS A 10 14.49 -19.16 26.80
C LYS A 10 14.80 -17.88 27.60
N ASN A 11 16.06 -17.47 27.67
CA ASN A 11 16.55 -16.28 28.37
C ASN A 11 17.31 -15.35 27.41
N ALA A 12 16.80 -14.13 27.22
CA ALA A 12 17.49 -13.08 26.49
C ALA A 12 17.33 -11.73 27.20
N ASN A 13 18.43 -11.21 27.76
CA ASN A 13 18.44 -9.96 28.53
C ASN A 13 18.95 -8.76 27.72
N THR A 14 19.47 -9.01 26.51
CA THR A 14 20.13 -7.99 25.70
C THR A 14 19.59 -8.00 24.27
N ILE A 15 19.26 -6.81 23.79
CA ILE A 15 18.88 -6.55 22.39
C ILE A 15 19.99 -5.78 21.69
N VAL A 16 20.15 -6.04 20.39
CA VAL A 16 21.07 -5.32 19.51
C VAL A 16 20.26 -4.78 18.34
N PHE A 17 20.48 -3.52 17.99
CA PHE A 17 19.91 -2.89 16.81
C PHE A 17 20.84 -3.11 15.63
N VAL A 18 20.39 -3.85 14.63
CA VAL A 18 21.18 -4.16 13.44
C VAL A 18 20.56 -3.52 12.21
N ARG A 19 21.43 -3.05 11.30
CA ARG A 19 21.03 -2.56 9.98
C ARG A 19 21.30 -3.69 8.99
N ARG A 20 20.30 -4.05 8.19
CA ARG A 20 20.44 -5.09 7.18
C ARG A 20 21.38 -4.62 6.08
N TYR A 21 22.23 -5.51 5.59
CA TYR A 21 22.97 -5.30 4.36
C TYR A 21 21.99 -5.24 3.18
N VAL A 22 22.13 -4.24 2.31
CA VAL A 22 21.25 -4.02 1.15
C VAL A 22 21.95 -4.34 -0.16
N GLY A 23 23.25 -4.04 -0.25
CA GLY A 23 24.02 -4.24 -1.46
C GLY A 23 25.38 -3.54 -1.40
N VAL A 24 26.00 -3.36 -2.56
CA VAL A 24 27.23 -2.59 -2.72
C VAL A 24 26.89 -1.30 -3.46
N THR A 25 27.37 -0.18 -2.93
CA THR A 25 27.36 1.11 -3.62
C THR A 25 28.78 1.49 -4.00
N TYR A 26 28.95 2.47 -4.88
CA TYR A 26 30.26 2.92 -5.32
C TYR A 26 30.38 4.42 -5.08
N PHE A 27 31.53 4.85 -4.58
CA PHE A 27 31.91 6.27 -4.58
C PHE A 27 33.05 6.47 -5.59
N VAL A 28 33.05 7.63 -6.24
CA VAL A 28 34.06 7.97 -7.24
C VAL A 28 35.19 8.74 -6.56
N GLU A 29 36.42 8.28 -6.73
CA GLU A 29 37.60 8.97 -6.25
C GLU A 29 38.74 8.76 -7.27
N GLN A 30 39.32 9.88 -7.75
CA GLN A 30 40.41 9.87 -8.74
C GLN A 30 40.10 9.04 -10.01
N GLY A 31 38.87 9.14 -10.54
CA GLY A 31 38.47 8.44 -11.76
C GLY A 31 38.25 6.93 -11.60
N VAL A 32 38.12 6.45 -10.35
CA VAL A 32 37.86 5.04 -10.02
C VAL A 32 36.63 4.93 -9.13
N LEU A 33 35.74 4.00 -9.43
CA LEU A 33 34.61 3.60 -8.61
C LEU A 33 35.11 2.62 -7.55
N ARG A 34 35.06 3.03 -6.29
CA ARG A 34 35.44 2.21 -5.14
C ARG A 34 34.20 1.62 -4.47
N PRO A 35 34.13 0.29 -4.29
CA PRO A 35 32.97 -0.36 -3.71
C PRO A 35 32.90 -0.13 -2.20
N GLN A 36 31.70 0.11 -1.70
CA GLN A 36 31.38 0.24 -0.28
C GLN A 36 30.12 -0.56 0.05
N LYS A 37 30.11 -1.26 1.19
CA LYS A 37 28.91 -1.95 1.67
C LYS A 37 27.83 -0.94 2.01
N GLN A 38 26.65 -1.14 1.43
CA GLN A 38 25.47 -0.36 1.69
C GLN A 38 24.58 -1.06 2.72
N TRP A 39 24.15 -0.29 3.72
CA TRP A 39 23.28 -0.74 4.79
C TRP A 39 21.94 -0.01 4.72
N ALA A 40 20.86 -0.68 5.10
CA ALA A 40 19.52 -0.09 5.19
C ALA A 40 19.55 1.19 6.04
N GLY A 41 18.67 2.16 5.78
CA GLY A 41 18.65 3.44 6.50
C GLY A 41 18.52 3.27 8.03
N PRO A 42 18.98 4.24 8.84
CA PRO A 42 19.00 4.11 10.30
C PRO A 42 17.59 3.92 10.91
N GLN A 43 16.58 4.52 10.30
CA GLN A 43 15.15 4.35 10.62
C GLN A 43 14.61 2.92 10.44
N VAL A 44 15.34 2.02 9.76
CA VAL A 44 14.92 0.62 9.51
C VAL A 44 15.76 -0.37 10.33
N ALA A 45 16.45 0.09 11.38
CA ALA A 45 17.18 -0.78 12.26
C ALA A 45 16.24 -1.79 12.94
N ALA A 46 16.55 -3.08 12.82
CA ALA A 46 15.74 -4.15 13.39
C ALA A 46 16.32 -4.57 14.76
N PRO A 47 15.49 -4.70 15.81
CA PRO A 47 15.95 -5.27 17.06
C PRO A 47 16.10 -6.79 16.93
N VAL A 48 17.25 -7.31 17.34
CA VAL A 48 17.56 -8.75 17.38
C VAL A 48 18.06 -9.10 18.78
N LEU A 49 17.72 -10.29 19.27
CA LEU A 49 18.24 -10.78 20.55
C LEU A 49 19.71 -11.16 20.39
N LEU A 50 20.57 -10.69 21.30
CA LEU A 50 22.01 -10.96 21.25
C LEU A 50 22.34 -12.46 21.10
N PRO A 51 21.66 -13.41 21.81
CA PRO A 51 21.93 -14.84 21.66
C PRO A 51 21.68 -15.42 20.26
N LEU A 52 20.97 -14.70 19.39
CA LEU A 52 20.69 -15.12 18.01
C LEU A 52 21.68 -14.55 16.99
N LEU A 53 22.63 -13.72 17.43
CA LEU A 53 23.65 -13.18 16.54
C LEU A 53 24.73 -14.22 16.29
N VAL A 54 24.94 -14.52 15.01
CA VAL A 54 26.03 -15.37 14.54
C VAL A 54 27.04 -14.50 13.82
N THR A 55 28.29 -14.57 14.24
CA THR A 55 29.41 -13.80 13.67
C THR A 55 30.41 -14.72 12.99
N ASN A 56 31.29 -14.16 12.14
CA ASN A 56 32.38 -14.88 11.48
C ASN A 56 31.91 -16.01 10.55
N VAL A 57 30.78 -15.80 9.89
CA VAL A 57 30.27 -16.73 8.87
C VAL A 57 30.95 -16.43 7.54
N ASN A 58 31.44 -17.46 6.87
CA ASN A 58 31.90 -17.36 5.49
C ASN A 58 30.68 -17.29 4.58
N VAL A 59 30.55 -16.21 3.82
CA VAL A 59 29.46 -15.99 2.88
C VAL A 59 30.06 -15.72 1.51
N ASP A 60 29.71 -16.53 0.52
CA ASP A 60 29.95 -16.19 -0.87
C ASP A 60 28.94 -15.12 -1.30
N GLY A 61 29.42 -13.90 -1.49
CA GLY A 61 28.58 -12.74 -1.76
C GLY A 61 28.20 -12.59 -3.24
N GLY A 62 28.82 -13.35 -4.15
CA GLY A 62 28.60 -13.24 -5.60
C GLY A 62 28.88 -11.86 -6.23
N VAL A 63 29.32 -10.88 -5.44
CA VAL A 63 29.56 -9.49 -5.86
C VAL A 63 31.04 -9.19 -5.74
N SER A 64 31.65 -8.80 -6.85
CA SER A 64 33.05 -8.36 -6.88
C SER A 64 33.19 -7.02 -6.15
N LEU A 65 34.09 -6.97 -5.17
CA LEU A 65 34.50 -5.74 -4.49
C LEU A 65 35.76 -5.15 -5.13
N ARG A 66 35.93 -5.31 -6.45
CA ARG A 66 37.03 -4.71 -7.17
C ARG A 66 36.78 -3.24 -7.43
N ASP A 67 37.86 -2.48 -7.50
CA ASP A 67 37.86 -1.13 -8.03
C ASP A 67 37.57 -1.17 -9.53
N ILE A 68 36.71 -0.27 -10.01
CA ILE A 68 36.30 -0.20 -11.42
C ILE A 68 36.66 1.19 -11.96
N PRO A 69 37.51 1.31 -12.99
CA PRO A 69 37.76 2.59 -13.64
C PRO A 69 36.45 3.20 -14.18
N VAL A 70 36.31 4.53 -14.10
CA VAL A 70 35.10 5.22 -14.64
C VAL A 70 34.90 4.91 -16.12
N SER A 71 35.98 4.79 -16.89
CA SER A 71 35.93 4.42 -18.32
C SER A 71 35.39 3.00 -18.58
N GLU A 72 35.61 2.07 -17.65
CA GLU A 72 35.06 0.70 -17.71
C GLU A 72 33.59 0.68 -17.27
N ALA A 73 33.25 1.44 -16.22
CA ALA A 73 31.88 1.54 -15.71
C ALA A 73 30.93 2.25 -16.69
N TYR A 74 31.45 3.23 -17.43
CA TYR A 74 30.70 4.07 -18.35
C TYR A 74 31.33 4.05 -19.75
N PRO A 75 31.24 2.93 -20.48
CA PRO A 75 31.81 2.83 -21.81
C PRO A 75 31.05 3.74 -22.79
N LYS A 76 31.73 4.18 -23.85
CA LYS A 76 31.14 5.01 -24.89
C LYS A 76 29.87 4.36 -25.46
N HIS A 77 28.84 5.17 -25.68
CA HIS A 77 27.49 4.78 -26.13
C HIS A 77 26.69 3.92 -25.12
N SER A 78 27.15 3.76 -23.89
CA SER A 78 26.31 3.18 -22.83
C SER A 78 25.15 4.12 -22.48
N LYS A 79 24.02 3.51 -22.11
CA LYS A 79 22.81 4.21 -21.68
C LYS A 79 22.87 4.45 -20.19
N VAL A 80 22.69 5.71 -19.79
CA VAL A 80 22.70 6.14 -18.39
C VAL A 80 21.55 7.10 -18.12
N PHE A 81 21.35 7.46 -16.86
CA PHE A 81 20.47 8.55 -16.46
C PHE A 81 21.31 9.67 -15.86
N ALA A 82 21.01 10.91 -16.21
CA ALA A 82 21.66 12.05 -15.59
C ALA A 82 21.09 12.25 -14.18
N MET A 83 21.97 12.20 -13.16
CA MET A 83 21.56 12.18 -11.75
C MET A 83 22.02 13.42 -10.96
N LEU A 84 22.41 14.50 -11.64
CA LEU A 84 22.78 15.76 -10.99
C LEU A 84 21.51 16.55 -10.63
N PRO A 85 21.11 16.66 -9.33
CA PRO A 85 19.79 17.18 -8.96
C PRO A 85 19.57 18.65 -9.29
N SER A 86 20.64 19.44 -9.40
CA SER A 86 20.59 20.86 -9.71
C SER A 86 20.50 21.17 -11.20
N TRP A 87 20.54 20.16 -12.07
CA TRP A 87 20.56 20.34 -13.52
C TRP A 87 19.22 19.95 -14.14
N GLU A 88 18.79 20.68 -15.19
CA GLU A 88 17.50 20.49 -15.87
C GLU A 88 17.31 19.08 -16.45
N GLY A 89 18.42 18.40 -16.78
CA GLY A 89 18.40 17.03 -17.30
C GLY A 89 18.30 15.95 -16.21
N PHE A 90 18.08 16.29 -14.94
CA PHE A 90 17.94 15.28 -13.87
C PHE A 90 16.84 14.26 -14.18
N GLY A 91 17.18 12.97 -14.11
CA GLY A 91 16.29 11.85 -14.40
C GLY A 91 16.12 11.55 -15.90
N TYR A 92 16.66 12.36 -16.81
CA TYR A 92 16.56 12.10 -18.25
C TYR A 92 17.55 11.03 -18.70
N PRO A 93 17.17 10.20 -19.69
CA PRO A 93 18.07 9.24 -20.30
C PRO A 93 19.16 9.97 -21.10
N ALA A 94 20.35 9.39 -21.08
CA ALA A 94 21.53 9.94 -21.72
C ALA A 94 22.40 8.83 -22.32
N LEU A 95 23.24 9.23 -23.27
CA LEU A 95 24.31 8.39 -23.82
C LEU A 95 25.66 8.94 -23.39
N VAL A 96 26.57 8.02 -23.05
CA VAL A 96 27.96 8.40 -22.76
C VAL A 96 28.70 8.71 -24.05
N ASP A 97 29.24 9.91 -24.17
CA ASP A 97 30.04 10.32 -25.33
C ASP A 97 31.51 9.98 -25.14
N MET A 98 32.02 10.29 -23.94
CA MET A 98 33.41 10.04 -23.55
C MET A 98 33.58 10.18 -22.04
N VAL A 99 34.65 9.59 -21.53
CA VAL A 99 35.16 9.81 -20.17
C VAL A 99 36.48 10.58 -20.31
N ASP A 100 36.62 11.72 -19.62
CA ASP A 100 37.86 12.50 -19.64
C ASP A 100 38.94 11.88 -18.71
N PRO A 101 40.21 12.30 -18.84
CA PRO A 101 41.30 11.78 -18.00
C PRO A 101 41.08 12.02 -16.50
N GLU A 102 40.31 13.03 -16.12
CA GLU A 102 39.94 13.36 -14.75
C GLU A 102 38.79 12.48 -14.21
N GLY A 103 38.22 11.59 -15.03
CA GLY A 103 37.16 10.67 -14.66
C GLY A 103 35.75 11.29 -14.67
N ARG A 104 35.55 12.40 -15.38
CA ARG A 104 34.22 12.97 -15.63
C ARG A 104 33.63 12.36 -16.89
N VAL A 105 32.36 12.00 -16.80
CA VAL A 105 31.60 11.40 -17.90
C VAL A 105 30.86 12.51 -18.64
N ARG A 106 31.14 12.66 -19.94
CA ARG A 106 30.38 13.56 -20.83
C ARG A 106 29.20 12.81 -21.42
N LEU A 107 28.05 13.48 -21.42
CA LEU A 107 26.77 12.90 -21.77
C LEU A 107 26.07 13.70 -22.87
N THR A 108 25.48 13.01 -23.83
CA THR A 108 24.44 13.54 -24.70
C THR A 108 23.09 13.16 -24.11
N VAL A 109 22.30 14.15 -23.70
CA VAL A 109 21.05 13.95 -22.95
C VAL A 109 19.85 14.27 -23.82
N SER A 110 18.84 13.39 -23.81
CA SER A 110 17.60 13.58 -24.55
C SER A 110 16.54 14.19 -23.63
N ILE A 111 16.41 15.51 -23.65
CA ILE A 111 15.42 16.25 -22.86
C ILE A 111 14.11 16.35 -23.64
N TRP A 112 13.00 16.04 -22.96
CA TRP A 112 11.64 16.14 -23.49
C TRP A 112 10.92 17.30 -22.81
N PRO A 113 10.02 18.03 -23.51
CA PRO A 113 9.19 19.05 -22.90
C PRO A 113 8.39 18.46 -21.72
N SER A 114 8.45 19.11 -20.57
CA SER A 114 7.61 18.77 -19.43
C SER A 114 6.23 19.42 -19.56
N VAL A 115 5.18 18.70 -19.18
CA VAL A 115 3.82 19.27 -19.06
C VAL A 115 3.77 20.13 -17.81
N ASP A 116 3.26 21.36 -17.93
CA ASP A 116 2.98 22.20 -16.76
C ASP A 116 1.74 21.68 -16.03
N LEU A 117 1.94 21.18 -14.81
CA LEU A 117 0.88 20.69 -13.92
C LEU A 117 0.49 21.72 -12.85
N SER A 118 0.97 22.96 -12.93
CA SER A 118 0.72 24.00 -11.93
C SER A 118 -0.76 24.29 -11.73
N THR A 119 -1.55 24.27 -12.82
CA THR A 119 -3.01 24.45 -12.75
C THR A 119 -3.70 23.35 -11.93
N VAL A 120 -3.37 22.09 -12.22
CA VAL A 120 -3.89 20.92 -11.48
C VAL A 120 -3.44 20.93 -10.02
N HIS A 121 -2.22 21.41 -9.76
CA HIS A 121 -1.68 21.52 -8.41
C HIS A 121 -2.38 22.61 -7.59
N ASN A 122 -2.56 23.79 -8.19
CA ASN A 122 -3.23 24.93 -7.54
C ASN A 122 -4.70 24.64 -7.24
N ASP A 123 -5.37 23.92 -8.13
CA ASP A 123 -6.78 23.55 -7.98
C ASP A 123 -6.97 22.13 -7.40
N TYR A 124 -5.90 21.51 -6.86
CA TYR A 124 -5.92 20.11 -6.43
C TYR A 124 -7.06 19.84 -5.46
N ASP A 125 -7.25 20.68 -4.45
CA ASP A 125 -8.30 20.46 -3.45
C ASP A 125 -9.71 20.53 -4.06
N ALA A 126 -9.92 21.43 -5.02
CA ALA A 126 -11.20 21.56 -5.73
C ALA A 126 -11.47 20.40 -6.69
N LEU A 127 -10.42 19.86 -7.33
CA LEU A 127 -10.49 18.72 -8.23
C LEU A 127 -10.50 17.37 -7.48
N SER A 128 -9.99 17.34 -6.26
CA SER A 128 -9.87 16.13 -5.46
C SER A 128 -11.22 15.68 -4.90
N LEU A 129 -11.34 14.37 -4.68
CA LEU A 129 -12.49 13.82 -4.00
C LEU A 129 -12.54 14.32 -2.56
N GLN A 130 -13.68 14.93 -2.21
CA GLN A 130 -13.96 15.36 -0.86
C GLN A 130 -14.31 14.15 0.00
N TRP A 131 -13.52 13.95 1.06
CA TRP A 131 -13.66 12.84 2.01
C TRP A 131 -14.31 13.32 3.30
N MET A 132 -15.16 12.48 3.89
CA MET A 132 -15.80 12.76 5.17
C MET A 132 -15.76 11.54 6.08
N ASN A 133 -15.81 11.77 7.40
CA ASN A 133 -15.83 10.69 8.38
C ASN A 133 -17.19 9.96 8.38
N SER A 134 -17.27 8.86 9.13
CA SER A 134 -18.50 8.05 9.22
C SER A 134 -19.71 8.82 9.78
N PHE A 135 -19.48 9.79 10.67
CA PHE A 135 -20.52 10.60 11.29
C PHE A 135 -21.13 11.57 10.28
N ASP A 136 -20.31 12.32 9.55
CA ASP A 136 -20.75 13.29 8.55
C ASP A 136 -21.43 12.61 7.35
N ALA A 137 -20.88 11.48 6.89
CA ALA A 137 -21.50 10.67 5.83
C ALA A 137 -22.87 10.13 6.28
N GLY A 138 -22.96 9.59 7.50
CA GLY A 138 -24.21 9.11 8.07
C GLY A 138 -25.26 10.22 8.19
N ARG A 139 -24.86 11.40 8.66
CA ARG A 139 -25.73 12.58 8.76
C ARG A 139 -26.31 13.00 7.39
N LYS A 140 -25.51 12.97 6.31
CA LYS A 140 -25.98 13.32 4.95
C LYS A 140 -27.04 12.37 4.40
N ILE A 141 -27.02 11.10 4.80
CA ILE A 141 -28.00 10.09 4.34
C ILE A 141 -29.05 9.77 5.40
N GLY A 142 -29.00 10.42 6.56
CA GLY A 142 -29.94 10.21 7.67
C GLY A 142 -29.84 8.83 8.34
N VAL A 143 -28.63 8.26 8.46
CA VAL A 143 -28.39 7.00 9.20
C VAL A 143 -27.26 7.14 10.21
N ASP A 144 -27.25 6.29 11.23
CA ASP A 144 -26.13 6.23 12.16
C ASP A 144 -24.85 5.64 11.52
N GLY A 145 -23.69 5.97 12.09
CA GLY A 145 -22.40 5.51 11.56
C GLY A 145 -22.20 3.98 11.61
N ARG A 146 -22.93 3.26 12.49
CA ARG A 146 -22.84 1.79 12.58
C ARG A 146 -23.56 1.14 11.40
N LEU A 147 -24.76 1.63 11.06
CA LEU A 147 -25.53 1.22 9.90
C LEU A 147 -24.79 1.55 8.61
N LEU A 148 -24.23 2.76 8.51
CA LEU A 148 -23.34 3.15 7.42
C LEU A 148 -22.19 2.15 7.25
N SER A 149 -21.48 1.85 8.34
CA SER A 149 -20.35 0.89 8.30
C SER A 149 -20.77 -0.52 7.90
N ARG A 150 -22.00 -0.94 8.18
CA ARG A 150 -22.53 -2.25 7.77
C ARG A 150 -22.90 -2.26 6.30
N ILE A 151 -23.74 -1.33 5.85
CA ILE A 151 -24.22 -1.26 4.46
C ILE A 151 -23.05 -1.08 3.50
N THR A 152 -22.05 -0.28 3.88
CA THR A 152 -20.83 -0.09 3.07
C THR A 152 -19.89 -1.31 3.10
N GLY A 153 -20.06 -2.24 4.04
CA GLY A 153 -19.32 -3.49 4.11
C GLY A 153 -20.06 -4.67 3.49
N THR A 154 -19.93 -5.82 4.13
CA THR A 154 -20.62 -7.07 3.73
C THR A 154 -21.78 -7.31 4.69
N VAL A 155 -22.96 -7.58 4.14
CA VAL A 155 -24.17 -7.85 4.91
C VAL A 155 -24.86 -9.05 4.29
N PHE A 156 -25.04 -10.13 5.05
CA PHE A 156 -25.69 -11.32 4.52
C PHE A 156 -27.17 -11.35 4.87
N LEU A 157 -28.00 -11.48 3.85
CA LEU A 157 -29.37 -11.93 3.97
C LEU A 157 -29.36 -13.46 4.03
N ILE A 158 -29.95 -14.03 5.08
CA ILE A 158 -30.17 -15.47 5.22
C ILE A 158 -31.61 -15.74 4.80
N ILE A 159 -31.78 -16.56 3.76
CA ILE A 159 -33.09 -17.02 3.32
C ILE A 159 -33.33 -18.38 3.97
N GLU A 160 -34.23 -18.41 4.95
CA GLU A 160 -34.70 -19.66 5.55
C GLU A 160 -35.74 -20.29 4.63
N ARG A 161 -35.43 -21.43 4.03
CA ARG A 161 -36.44 -22.24 3.32
C ARG A 161 -37.19 -23.07 4.35
N ASN A 162 -38.52 -23.02 4.33
CA ASN A 162 -39.38 -23.95 5.08
C ASN A 162 -39.32 -25.34 4.44
N THR A 163 -38.16 -25.99 4.48
CA THR A 163 -38.06 -27.42 4.16
C THR A 163 -38.27 -28.19 5.45
N SER A 164 -39.47 -28.76 5.59
CA SER A 164 -39.77 -29.75 6.62
C SER A 164 -38.93 -31.00 6.38
N GLY A 165 -37.83 -31.15 7.11
CA GLY A 165 -36.97 -32.34 7.10
C GLY A 165 -35.56 -32.08 7.65
N GLU A 166 -34.88 -33.14 8.10
CA GLU A 166 -33.54 -33.13 8.74
C GLU A 166 -32.41 -32.55 7.85
N GLU A 167 -32.69 -32.23 6.59
CA GLU A 167 -31.76 -31.58 5.66
C GLU A 167 -31.68 -30.05 5.80
N ALA A 168 -32.57 -29.41 6.60
CA ALA A 168 -32.64 -27.96 6.79
C ALA A 168 -31.36 -27.32 7.36
N SER A 169 -30.41 -28.12 7.88
CA SER A 169 -29.15 -27.64 8.46
C SER A 169 -28.07 -27.31 7.43
N ARG A 170 -28.13 -27.80 6.18
CA ARG A 170 -26.93 -27.84 5.31
C ARG A 170 -26.82 -26.75 4.25
N THR A 171 -27.88 -26.00 3.95
CA THR A 171 -27.79 -24.97 2.89
C THR A 171 -28.65 -23.75 3.21
N GLN A 172 -28.29 -23.02 4.27
CA GLN A 172 -28.76 -21.64 4.42
C GLN A 172 -28.18 -20.80 3.28
N GLU A 173 -29.03 -20.41 2.33
CA GLU A 173 -28.65 -19.53 1.24
C GLU A 173 -28.33 -18.15 1.80
N LYS A 174 -27.08 -17.70 1.61
CA LYS A 174 -26.58 -16.41 2.07
C LYS A 174 -26.34 -15.50 0.88
N ILE A 175 -27.10 -14.42 0.78
CA ILE A 175 -26.94 -13.42 -0.28
C ILE A 175 -26.31 -12.19 0.35
N ASN A 176 -25.17 -11.74 -0.18
CA ASN A 176 -24.60 -10.47 0.25
C ASN A 176 -25.42 -9.32 -0.34
N ILE A 177 -26.10 -8.58 0.53
CA ILE A 177 -26.83 -7.37 0.19
C ILE A 177 -26.02 -6.10 0.51
N GLY A 178 -24.87 -6.21 1.17
CA GLY A 178 -23.98 -5.09 1.44
C GLY A 178 -23.25 -4.61 0.19
N LEU A 179 -22.99 -3.30 0.11
CA LEU A 179 -22.36 -2.66 -1.05
C LEU A 179 -20.90 -3.06 -1.24
N SER A 180 -20.26 -3.69 -0.25
CA SER A 180 -18.90 -4.24 -0.32
C SER A 180 -17.84 -3.20 -0.70
N LEU A 181 -18.06 -1.94 -0.35
CA LEU A 181 -17.13 -0.83 -0.54
C LEU A 181 -15.96 -0.91 0.45
N LYS A 182 -16.24 -1.43 1.65
CA LYS A 182 -15.32 -1.58 2.77
C LYS A 182 -15.08 -3.06 3.09
N LEU A 183 -13.88 -3.57 2.80
CA LEU A 183 -13.49 -4.97 3.06
C LEU A 183 -12.48 -5.04 4.23
N SER A 184 -12.92 -4.67 5.43
CA SER A 184 -12.04 -4.49 6.61
C SER A 184 -11.15 -5.69 6.94
N LYS A 185 -11.70 -6.92 6.84
CA LYS A 185 -10.95 -8.16 7.11
C LYS A 185 -9.83 -8.42 6.11
N ARG A 186 -9.99 -7.94 4.87
CA ARG A 186 -9.00 -8.05 3.79
C ARG A 186 -8.11 -6.82 3.68
N ASN A 187 -8.33 -5.82 4.52
CA ASN A 187 -7.67 -4.51 4.43
C ASN A 187 -7.78 -3.89 3.01
N GLN A 188 -8.97 -4.01 2.40
CA GLN A 188 -9.24 -3.52 1.05
C GLN A 188 -10.34 -2.45 1.07
N GLU A 189 -10.21 -1.49 0.17
CA GLU A 189 -11.15 -0.41 -0.06
C GLU A 189 -11.52 -0.37 -1.54
N VAL A 190 -12.71 0.16 -1.83
CA VAL A 190 -13.10 0.46 -3.21
C VAL A 190 -12.72 1.92 -3.50
N ALA A 191 -11.86 2.09 -4.52
CA ALA A 191 -11.37 3.39 -4.97
C ALA A 191 -12.51 4.37 -5.19
N ASP A 192 -12.27 5.64 -4.90
CA ASP A 192 -13.22 6.75 -5.04
C ASP A 192 -14.47 6.69 -4.14
N TYR A 193 -14.72 5.60 -3.41
CA TYR A 193 -15.89 5.46 -2.52
C TYR A 193 -15.51 5.48 -1.05
N THR A 194 -14.55 4.65 -0.66
CA THR A 194 -14.11 4.50 0.73
C THR A 194 -12.61 4.61 0.81
N ARG A 195 -12.11 5.15 1.91
CA ARG A 195 -10.68 5.26 2.19
C ARG A 195 -10.39 4.83 3.62
N ARG A 196 -9.42 3.96 3.82
CA ARG A 196 -8.90 3.58 5.13
C ARG A 196 -7.69 4.44 5.47
N LEU A 197 -7.78 5.17 6.57
CA LEU A 197 -6.68 5.96 7.10
C LEU A 197 -5.69 5.07 7.85
N GLU A 198 -4.44 5.55 8.00
CA GLU A 198 -3.38 4.82 8.71
C GLU A 198 -3.74 4.54 10.18
N ASN A 199 -4.49 5.44 10.82
CA ASN A 199 -5.02 5.26 12.17
C ASN A 199 -6.18 4.24 12.26
N GLY A 200 -6.56 3.61 11.14
CA GLY A 200 -7.59 2.58 11.06
C GLY A 200 -9.01 3.09 10.88
N TYR A 201 -9.25 4.41 10.91
CA TYR A 201 -10.57 4.99 10.64
C TYR A 201 -10.92 4.96 9.14
N TRP A 202 -12.23 5.00 8.86
CA TRP A 202 -12.76 4.98 7.51
C TRP A 202 -13.35 6.34 7.13
N GLN A 203 -13.00 6.79 5.93
CA GLN A 203 -13.58 7.93 5.26
C GLN A 203 -14.41 7.50 4.07
N TYR A 204 -15.37 8.34 3.72
CA TYR A 204 -16.34 8.14 2.66
C TYR A 204 -16.31 9.35 1.74
N SER A 205 -16.29 9.13 0.43
CA SER A 205 -16.37 10.23 -0.53
C SER A 205 -17.81 10.70 -0.72
N MET A 206 -17.99 11.82 -1.43
CA MET A 206 -19.32 12.24 -1.88
C MET A 206 -19.98 11.21 -2.83
N LEU A 207 -19.19 10.49 -3.64
CA LEU A 207 -19.70 9.42 -4.52
C LEU A 207 -20.31 8.27 -3.70
N CYS A 208 -19.69 7.93 -2.57
CA CYS A 208 -20.25 6.94 -1.64
C CYS A 208 -21.58 7.38 -1.06
N VAL A 209 -21.68 8.63 -0.63
CA VAL A 209 -22.94 9.20 -0.12
C VAL A 209 -24.05 9.15 -1.19
N GLN A 210 -23.73 9.50 -2.44
CA GLN A 210 -24.69 9.44 -3.56
C GLN A 210 -25.14 8.01 -3.86
N LEU A 211 -24.20 7.06 -3.87
CA LEU A 211 -24.49 5.64 -4.05
C LEU A 211 -25.38 5.09 -2.93
N LEU A 212 -25.08 5.44 -1.68
CA LEU A 212 -25.86 5.03 -0.52
C LEU A 212 -27.28 5.58 -0.53
N ASN A 213 -27.47 6.84 -0.91
CA ASN A 213 -28.80 7.43 -1.11
C ASN A 213 -29.59 6.69 -2.20
N SER A 214 -28.93 6.37 -3.32
CA SER A 214 -29.54 5.61 -4.41
C SER A 214 -29.93 4.18 -3.97
N TYR A 215 -29.05 3.52 -3.22
CA TYR A 215 -29.29 2.19 -2.67
C TYR A 215 -30.45 2.19 -1.65
N ARG A 216 -30.48 3.18 -0.75
CA ARG A 216 -31.58 3.39 0.22
C ARG A 216 -32.92 3.55 -0.50
N ASN A 217 -32.99 4.42 -1.50
CA ASN A 217 -34.23 4.68 -2.23
C ASN A 217 -34.75 3.42 -2.94
N LYS A 218 -33.86 2.62 -3.54
CA LYS A 218 -34.25 1.34 -4.17
C LYS A 218 -34.75 0.32 -3.14
N MET A 219 -34.14 0.25 -1.96
CA MET A 219 -34.58 -0.65 -0.88
C MET A 219 -35.87 -0.22 -0.20
N LEU A 220 -36.22 1.07 -0.21
CA LEU A 220 -37.51 1.56 0.28
C LEU A 220 -38.66 1.35 -0.71
N GLN A 221 -38.36 1.24 -2.01
CA GLN A 221 -39.35 0.99 -3.07
C GLN A 221 -39.75 -0.48 -3.17
N THR A 222 -38.88 -1.40 -2.78
CA THR A 222 -39.25 -2.81 -2.66
C THR A 222 -40.04 -3.00 -1.37
N SER A 223 -41.21 -3.65 -1.43
CA SER A 223 -42.13 -3.87 -0.28
C SER A 223 -41.55 -4.68 0.89
N THR A 224 -40.25 -5.01 0.85
CA THR A 224 -39.54 -5.78 1.85
C THR A 224 -39.02 -4.85 2.94
N ARG A 225 -39.78 -4.68 4.02
CA ARG A 225 -39.31 -4.03 5.25
C ARG A 225 -38.21 -4.89 5.89
N ILE A 226 -36.96 -4.63 5.52
CA ILE A 226 -35.80 -5.23 6.17
C ILE A 226 -35.56 -4.45 7.47
N GLU A 227 -36.03 -4.98 8.60
CA GLU A 227 -35.68 -4.42 9.91
C GLU A 227 -34.20 -4.64 10.20
N VAL A 228 -33.43 -3.55 10.20
CA VAL A 228 -32.03 -3.55 10.61
C VAL A 228 -31.93 -3.68 12.12
N ARG A 229 -31.85 -4.93 12.59
CA ARG A 229 -31.41 -5.19 13.96
C ARG A 229 -29.89 -4.99 14.05
N ALA A 230 -29.51 -3.91 14.75
CA ALA A 230 -28.12 -3.53 14.99
C ALA A 230 -27.27 -4.60 15.74
N SER A 231 -27.86 -5.70 16.24
CA SER A 231 -27.14 -6.69 17.06
C SER A 231 -26.62 -7.94 16.33
N ARG A 232 -26.93 -8.16 15.03
CA ARG A 232 -26.43 -9.32 14.27
C ARG A 232 -25.91 -8.95 12.87
N ASP A 233 -24.91 -9.69 12.38
CA ASP A 233 -24.28 -9.54 11.05
C ASP A 233 -25.09 -10.19 9.91
N HIS A 234 -26.32 -10.60 10.21
CA HIS A 234 -27.23 -11.23 9.27
C HIS A 234 -28.65 -10.71 9.45
N PHE A 235 -29.36 -10.64 8.34
CA PHE A 235 -30.79 -10.35 8.28
C PHE A 235 -31.52 -11.66 8.04
N VAL A 236 -32.60 -11.90 8.79
CA VAL A 236 -33.50 -13.04 8.57
C VAL A 236 -34.80 -12.49 8.04
N VAL A 237 -35.19 -12.90 6.83
CA VAL A 237 -36.50 -12.60 6.26
C VAL A 237 -37.32 -13.89 6.37
N ARG A 238 -38.45 -13.81 7.09
CA ARG A 238 -39.44 -14.89 7.14
C ARG A 238 -40.48 -14.62 6.06
N SER A 239 -40.59 -15.55 5.12
CA SER A 239 -41.71 -15.58 4.17
C SER A 239 -42.97 -15.92 4.96
N GLY A 240 -43.98 -15.05 4.89
CA GLY A 240 -45.35 -15.38 5.30
C GLY A 240 -46.02 -16.26 4.26
#